data_AF-M3HMJ7-F1
#
_entry.id   AF-M3HMJ7-F1
#
_cell.length_a   1.000
_cell.length_b   1.000
_cell.length_c   1.000
_cell.angle_alpha   90.00
_cell.angle_beta   90.00
_cell.angle_gamma   90.00
#
_symmetry.space_group_name_H-M   'P 1'
#
loop_
_entity.id
_entity.type
_entity.pdbx_description
1 polymer ?
#
loop_
_entity_poly.entity_id
_entity_poly.type
_entity_poly.pdbx_seq_one_letter_code
_entity_poly.pdbx_strand_id
1 'polypeptide(L)'
;MSSTLFTANNLNSRQESSEGLFTLYKSSDNSRSFNLTNPNLVNVFPSPLTTPPMNNPTNQHVSPKHFTDNKNKTFIDTLEQANLSSFSSYYYLISRDDLSIDITSIAPASHLPNDVEAIAHLKLLKCFGLFKKKVLGDAVGNEATMLWKAFVTNSVRRFIIFATALRKFMMNYNLEQDDGSKISKNPAFVSIMAQLMPPLDVILVWHSFILNSKSFYDVFVRSNMLQFANFPLPLHKICQFIDNHTFEFVVPHEYKHNYLEVLKCFTKSDIDLRYDVTDNFDYTQHYVTVSCPNCYKKLSDPIVLCNGASGFADSGLKCKNIRLVQDSSCYCSWIFLITHSELRKLQLYSDAIRSGILQGTFKFSPSEVILSDPIKSSYKFKEIFNKVWDTNRFKSLEHILQILKDECDKYSLPHTKLLQSYSKFNMISMTVPGSVELGEDLVEMVLKQDKFTTKMNNLNWLHSSNIDHIAYEGCSRYTKFYTMLTNAEVHKSLRPTLDIELMWLTHQLCAFGYYKDCLTSSRHSTLQLKYTRIYTMKNI
;
A
#
# COMPACT_ATOMS: atom_id res chain seq x y z
N MET A 1 -0.07 24.43 79.09
CA MET A 1 0.21 23.44 80.14
C MET A 1 -0.49 22.14 79.77
N SER A 2 0.31 21.09 79.56
CA SER A 2 0.03 19.66 79.79
C SER A 2 -1.17 19.01 79.06
N SER A 3 -0.99 18.20 78.01
CA SER A 3 -0.64 16.74 78.01
C SER A 3 -1.60 15.89 78.86
N THR A 4 -2.36 14.94 78.31
CA THR A 4 -1.97 13.53 77.98
C THR A 4 -3.19 12.86 77.29
N LEU A 5 -3.09 12.18 76.12
CA LEU A 5 -2.58 10.81 75.80
C LEU A 5 -3.36 9.70 76.55
N PHE A 6 -3.81 8.57 76.01
CA PHE A 6 -3.46 7.74 74.83
C PHE A 6 -4.54 6.61 74.76
N THR A 7 -5.06 6.12 73.62
CA THR A 7 -4.70 4.88 72.87
C THR A 7 -5.98 4.39 72.13
N ALA A 8 -5.99 3.69 70.99
CA ALA A 8 -5.03 3.41 69.91
C ALA A 8 -5.75 2.68 68.74
N ASN A 9 -5.26 2.95 67.50
CA ASN A 9 -5.18 2.09 66.28
C ASN A 9 -6.47 1.66 65.55
N ASN A 10 -6.59 1.66 64.21
CA ASN A 10 -5.77 2.01 63.03
C ASN A 10 -6.79 2.13 61.84
N LEU A 11 -6.92 3.21 61.04
CA LEU A 11 -6.04 3.80 59.99
C LEU A 11 -5.71 2.79 58.87
N ASN A 12 -5.70 3.06 57.56
CA ASN A 12 -6.02 4.19 56.64
C ASN A 12 -5.82 3.58 55.23
N SER A 13 -6.53 3.87 54.13
CA SER A 13 -6.85 5.12 53.41
C SER A 13 -5.67 5.82 52.72
N ARG A 14 -5.93 6.19 51.44
CA ARG A 14 -5.36 7.29 50.61
C ARG A 14 -4.04 7.01 49.88
N GLN A 15 -3.93 7.17 48.55
CA GLN A 15 -4.14 8.33 47.64
C GLN A 15 -2.91 9.25 47.61
N GLU A 16 -2.61 9.75 46.39
CA GLU A 16 -1.54 10.70 45.99
C GLU A 16 -0.14 10.08 45.73
N SER A 17 0.73 10.56 44.85
CA SER A 17 0.75 11.58 43.79
C SER A 17 2.09 11.44 43.03
N SER A 18 2.31 12.34 42.08
CA SER A 18 3.31 12.44 41.01
C SER A 18 4.81 12.57 41.39
N GLU A 19 5.62 12.34 40.34
CA GLU A 19 6.97 12.88 40.05
C GLU A 19 8.21 12.27 40.72
N GLY A 20 9.17 11.88 39.86
CA GLY A 20 10.59 12.16 40.14
C GLY A 20 11.60 11.01 40.01
N LEU A 21 12.37 11.04 38.92
CA LEU A 21 13.80 10.74 38.82
C LEU A 21 14.35 9.31 38.94
N PHE A 22 14.93 8.88 37.80
CA PHE A 22 16.32 8.42 37.60
C PHE A 22 16.88 7.22 38.39
N THR A 23 17.77 6.53 37.67
CA THR A 23 18.77 5.54 38.11
C THR A 23 18.29 4.10 38.35
N LEU A 24 18.60 3.23 37.38
CA LEU A 24 19.56 2.12 37.59
C LEU A 24 19.87 1.42 36.27
N TYR A 25 20.88 1.94 35.56
CA TYR A 25 21.74 1.13 34.71
C TYR A 25 22.68 0.36 35.64
N LYS A 26 22.59 -0.97 35.66
CA LYS A 26 23.73 -1.83 35.99
C LYS A 26 23.82 -2.93 34.95
N SER A 27 24.93 -2.85 34.24
CA SER A 27 25.55 -3.88 33.41
C SER A 27 25.49 -5.26 34.06
N SER A 28 25.06 -6.25 33.29
CA SER A 28 25.65 -7.58 33.35
C SER A 28 25.82 -8.09 31.92
N ASP A 29 27.09 -8.22 31.55
CA ASP A 29 27.53 -9.07 30.45
C ASP A 29 26.90 -10.45 30.59
N ASN A 30 26.28 -10.91 29.51
CA ASN A 30 26.26 -12.32 29.18
C ASN A 30 26.06 -12.47 27.68
N SER A 31 27.17 -12.79 27.02
CA SER A 31 27.22 -13.45 25.72
C SER A 31 26.30 -14.68 25.75
N ARG A 32 25.13 -14.57 25.13
CA ARG A 32 24.32 -15.71 24.71
C ARG A 32 23.98 -15.55 23.24
N SER A 33 24.51 -16.48 22.46
CA SER A 33 24.12 -16.82 21.10
C SER A 33 22.60 -16.73 20.93
N PHE A 34 22.15 -15.91 19.98
CA PHE A 34 20.75 -15.88 19.56
C PHE A 34 20.43 -17.21 18.88
N ASN A 35 19.68 -18.04 19.60
CA ASN A 35 19.19 -19.32 19.15
C ASN A 35 18.04 -19.10 18.13
N LEU A 36 18.22 -19.60 16.91
CA LEU A 36 17.27 -19.57 15.78
C LEU A 36 16.10 -20.55 15.98
N THR A 37 15.49 -20.58 17.15
CA THR A 37 14.42 -21.53 17.49
C THR A 37 13.41 -20.89 18.43
N ASN A 38 12.59 -19.98 17.91
CA ASN A 38 11.29 -19.75 18.51
C ASN A 38 10.29 -20.75 17.88
N PRO A 39 9.91 -21.84 18.57
CA PRO A 39 9.10 -22.92 18.01
C PRO A 39 7.68 -22.50 17.61
N ASN A 40 7.24 -21.29 17.98
CA ASN A 40 5.92 -20.76 17.62
C ASN A 40 5.86 -20.10 16.22
N LEU A 41 7.00 -19.90 15.54
CA LEU A 41 7.06 -19.22 14.24
C LEU A 41 7.30 -20.17 13.05
N VAL A 42 7.72 -21.41 13.30
CA VAL A 42 7.97 -22.43 12.26
C VAL A 42 6.66 -23.04 11.71
N ASN A 43 5.51 -22.73 12.31
CA ASN A 43 4.25 -23.43 12.04
C ASN A 43 3.05 -22.51 11.71
N VAL A 44 3.25 -21.30 11.20
CA VAL A 44 2.10 -20.47 10.78
C VAL A 44 1.46 -21.02 9.50
N PHE A 45 2.28 -21.52 8.59
CA PHE A 45 1.88 -22.34 7.46
C PHE A 45 2.95 -23.43 7.29
N PRO A 46 2.60 -24.71 7.10
CA PRO A 46 3.59 -25.77 6.91
C PRO A 46 4.41 -25.50 5.64
N SER A 47 5.75 -25.56 5.76
CA SER A 47 6.67 -25.35 4.65
C SER A 47 6.46 -26.34 3.50
N PRO A 48 6.29 -25.89 2.24
CA PRO A 48 6.48 -26.77 1.09
C PRO A 48 7.98 -26.91 0.83
N LEU A 49 8.61 -27.91 1.46
CA LEU A 49 9.83 -28.52 0.92
C LEU A 49 9.40 -29.51 -0.17
N THR A 50 9.47 -29.09 -1.42
CA THR A 50 9.88 -29.92 -2.56
C THR A 50 10.06 -29.02 -3.78
N THR A 51 11.28 -28.51 -3.95
CA THR A 51 11.78 -28.17 -5.30
C THR A 51 11.80 -29.46 -6.13
N PRO A 52 11.28 -29.49 -7.37
CA PRO A 52 11.52 -30.64 -8.25
C PRO A 52 13.03 -30.76 -8.54
N PRO A 53 13.56 -31.98 -8.77
CA PRO A 53 15.00 -32.19 -8.86
C PRO A 53 15.55 -31.54 -10.14
N MET A 54 16.50 -30.61 -9.98
CA MET A 54 17.35 -30.14 -11.07
C MET A 54 18.54 -31.10 -11.23
N ASN A 55 18.68 -31.66 -12.43
CA ASN A 55 19.88 -32.37 -12.86
C ASN A 55 21.03 -31.36 -13.02
N ASN A 56 22.11 -31.54 -12.25
CA ASN A 56 23.38 -30.84 -12.44
C ASN A 56 24.13 -31.42 -13.66
N PRO A 57 24.73 -30.56 -14.50
CA PRO A 57 26.00 -30.87 -15.11
C PRO A 57 27.10 -29.94 -14.59
N THR A 58 28.22 -30.59 -14.29
CA THR A 58 29.52 -30.12 -13.84
C THR A 58 30.09 -28.87 -14.54
N ASN A 59 30.74 -28.03 -13.72
CA ASN A 59 31.58 -26.88 -14.08
C ASN A 59 32.59 -27.18 -15.21
N GLN A 60 32.59 -26.34 -16.25
CA GLN A 60 33.79 -26.01 -17.01
C GLN A 60 33.84 -24.50 -17.29
N HIS A 61 34.98 -23.91 -16.93
CA HIS A 61 35.37 -22.53 -17.22
C HIS A 61 35.32 -22.24 -18.73
N VAL A 62 34.66 -21.15 -19.14
CA VAL A 62 34.83 -20.58 -20.49
C VAL A 62 34.87 -19.05 -20.42
N SER A 63 35.95 -18.49 -20.98
CA SER A 63 36.27 -17.07 -21.17
C SER A 63 35.32 -16.36 -22.18
N PRO A 64 35.35 -15.02 -22.32
CA PRO A 64 34.29 -14.27 -22.97
C PRO A 64 34.30 -14.49 -24.48
N LYS A 65 33.19 -15.01 -25.03
CA LYS A 65 33.01 -15.20 -26.47
C LYS A 65 32.25 -14.04 -27.09
N HIS A 66 32.83 -13.55 -28.17
CA HIS A 66 32.27 -12.67 -29.18
C HIS A 66 30.82 -13.04 -29.55
N PHE A 67 30.00 -12.01 -29.76
CA PHE A 67 28.71 -12.05 -30.44
C PHE A 67 28.83 -12.83 -31.76
N THR A 68 28.18 -13.99 -31.84
CA THR A 68 27.67 -14.62 -33.07
C THR A 68 26.92 -15.91 -32.68
N ASP A 69 25.60 -15.81 -32.50
CA ASP A 69 24.67 -16.81 -33.04
C ASP A 69 23.23 -16.28 -33.00
N ASN A 70 22.67 -16.08 -34.18
CA ASN A 70 21.40 -15.41 -34.43
C ASN A 70 20.24 -16.41 -34.31
N LYS A 71 20.02 -16.95 -33.11
CA LYS A 71 18.74 -17.57 -32.75
C LYS A 71 17.83 -16.45 -32.24
N ASN A 72 16.65 -16.30 -32.86
CA ASN A 72 15.59 -15.42 -32.36
C ASN A 72 15.22 -15.87 -30.94
N LYS A 73 15.87 -15.28 -29.93
CA LYS A 73 15.63 -15.60 -28.53
C LYS A 73 14.26 -15.05 -28.15
N THR A 74 13.39 -15.92 -27.68
CA THR A 74 12.06 -15.55 -27.25
C THR A 74 12.12 -15.01 -25.83
N PHE A 75 11.08 -14.28 -25.40
CA PHE A 75 10.96 -13.87 -24.00
C PHE A 75 10.94 -15.08 -23.05
N ILE A 76 10.44 -16.23 -23.51
CA ILE A 76 10.39 -17.48 -22.75
C ILE A 76 11.81 -17.95 -22.45
N ASP A 77 12.68 -18.01 -23.46
CA ASP A 77 14.08 -18.40 -23.30
C ASP A 77 14.79 -17.50 -22.27
N THR A 78 14.53 -16.19 -22.30
CA THR A 78 15.12 -15.24 -21.36
C THR A 78 14.60 -15.45 -19.93
N LEU A 79 13.29 -15.71 -19.75
CA LEU A 79 12.71 -15.95 -18.43
C LEU A 79 13.05 -17.33 -17.84
N GLU A 80 13.14 -18.37 -18.66
CA GLU A 80 13.51 -19.74 -18.20
C GLU A 80 14.99 -19.85 -17.82
N GLN A 81 15.85 -19.08 -18.49
CA GLN A 81 17.28 -19.01 -18.17
C GLN A 81 17.60 -18.04 -17.03
N ALA A 82 16.64 -17.20 -16.62
CA ALA A 82 16.86 -16.20 -15.58
C ALA A 82 17.03 -16.85 -14.21
N ASN A 83 18.03 -16.37 -13.46
CA ASN A 83 18.17 -16.70 -12.05
C ASN A 83 17.16 -15.91 -11.22
N LEU A 84 16.61 -16.50 -10.16
CA LEU A 84 15.79 -15.79 -9.18
C LEU A 84 16.49 -14.56 -8.60
N SER A 85 17.83 -14.60 -8.44
CA SER A 85 18.62 -13.46 -8.00
C SER A 85 18.54 -12.24 -8.93
N SER A 86 18.10 -12.41 -10.18
CA SER A 86 17.86 -11.31 -11.11
C SER A 86 16.63 -10.49 -10.76
N PHE A 87 15.76 -10.97 -9.86
CA PHE A 87 14.58 -10.23 -9.43
C PHE A 87 14.85 -9.47 -8.13
N SER A 88 14.67 -8.15 -8.17
CA SER A 88 14.74 -7.29 -6.99
C SER A 88 13.73 -7.73 -5.91
N SER A 89 12.57 -8.22 -6.35
CA SER A 89 11.56 -8.79 -5.46
C SER A 89 11.99 -10.07 -4.73
N TYR A 90 12.88 -10.88 -5.31
CA TYR A 90 13.47 -12.05 -4.65
C TYR A 90 14.66 -11.63 -3.79
N TYR A 91 15.52 -10.73 -4.27
CA TYR A 91 16.61 -10.14 -3.50
C TYR A 91 16.09 -9.55 -2.17
N TYR A 92 14.94 -8.89 -2.17
CA TYR A 92 14.33 -8.37 -0.95
C TYR A 92 14.06 -9.45 0.10
N LEU A 93 13.66 -10.66 -0.31
CA LEU A 93 13.33 -11.76 0.60
C LEU A 93 14.58 -12.32 1.31
N ILE A 94 15.71 -12.34 0.61
CA ILE A 94 16.95 -12.98 1.10
C ILE A 94 17.96 -11.99 1.69
N SER A 95 17.85 -10.70 1.36
CA SER A 95 18.79 -9.67 1.82
C SER A 95 18.58 -9.31 3.28
N ARG A 96 19.69 -9.09 3.98
CA ARG A 96 19.75 -8.62 5.37
C ARG A 96 19.68 -7.09 5.48
N ASP A 97 19.32 -6.42 4.39
CA ASP A 97 19.27 -4.97 4.31
C ASP A 97 18.22 -4.41 5.27
N ASP A 98 18.57 -3.31 5.92
CA ASP A 98 17.69 -2.57 6.84
C ASP A 98 16.67 -1.74 6.07
N LEU A 99 15.51 -1.44 6.69
CA LEU A 99 14.54 -0.51 6.09
C LEU A 99 14.92 0.96 6.33
N SER A 100 15.86 1.24 7.25
CA SER A 100 16.33 2.61 7.45
C SER A 100 17.10 3.12 6.25
N ILE A 101 16.84 4.38 5.91
CA ILE A 101 17.47 5.06 4.79
C ILE A 101 18.08 6.35 5.33
N ASP A 102 19.39 6.47 5.22
CA ASP A 102 20.10 7.70 5.54
C ASP A 102 19.91 8.71 4.40
N ILE A 103 19.00 9.65 4.63
CA ILE A 103 18.67 10.73 3.68
C ILE A 103 19.72 11.85 3.65
N THR A 104 20.72 11.81 4.54
CA THR A 104 21.79 12.82 4.59
C THR A 104 22.97 12.47 3.71
N SER A 105 23.16 11.18 3.39
CA SER A 105 24.17 10.72 2.46
C SER A 105 23.61 10.58 1.04
N ILE A 106 24.40 11.02 0.07
CA ILE A 106 24.10 10.83 -1.35
C ILE A 106 24.80 9.55 -1.80
N ALA A 107 24.08 8.64 -2.44
CA ALA A 107 24.58 7.39 -3.00
C ALA A 107 24.04 7.18 -4.42
N PRO A 108 24.81 6.53 -5.32
CA PRO A 108 24.32 6.16 -6.63
C PRO A 108 23.18 5.14 -6.54
N ALA A 109 22.31 5.12 -7.55
CA ALA A 109 21.24 4.15 -7.65
C ALA A 109 21.80 2.72 -7.73
N SER A 110 21.21 1.80 -6.98
CA SER A 110 21.68 0.41 -6.82
C SER A 110 20.59 -0.64 -7.07
N HIS A 111 19.34 -0.22 -7.25
CA HIS A 111 18.18 -1.09 -7.44
C HIS A 111 17.46 -0.79 -8.77
N LEU A 112 18.18 -0.24 -9.74
CA LEU A 112 17.64 -0.04 -11.09
C LEU A 112 17.24 -1.38 -11.71
N PRO A 113 16.12 -1.42 -12.47
CA PRO A 113 15.60 -2.65 -13.05
C PRO A 113 16.51 -3.16 -14.16
N ASN A 114 16.51 -4.47 -14.34
CA ASN A 114 17.18 -5.16 -15.44
C ASN A 114 16.19 -5.64 -16.52
N ASP A 115 16.75 -6.21 -17.57
CA ASP A 115 16.03 -6.77 -18.72
C ASP A 115 15.06 -7.89 -18.34
N VAL A 116 15.47 -8.81 -17.45
CA VAL A 116 14.60 -9.89 -16.93
C VAL A 116 13.36 -9.31 -16.24
N GLU A 117 13.53 -8.34 -15.34
CA GLU A 117 12.40 -7.71 -14.64
C GLU A 117 11.49 -6.95 -15.60
N ALA A 118 12.05 -6.27 -16.61
CA ALA A 118 11.28 -5.59 -17.64
C ALA A 118 10.42 -6.56 -18.47
N ILE A 119 10.99 -7.70 -18.87
CA ILE A 119 10.29 -8.75 -19.62
C ILE A 119 9.21 -9.41 -18.76
N ALA A 120 9.50 -9.71 -17.49
CA ALA A 120 8.52 -10.24 -16.54
C ALA A 120 7.36 -9.26 -16.31
N HIS A 121 7.65 -7.96 -16.24
CA HIS A 121 6.62 -6.94 -16.14
C HIS A 121 5.76 -6.87 -17.41
N LEU A 122 6.35 -6.94 -18.61
CA LEU A 122 5.58 -7.05 -19.87
C LEU A 122 4.66 -8.28 -19.88
N LYS A 123 5.14 -9.42 -19.39
CA LYS A 123 4.33 -10.65 -19.23
C LYS A 123 3.14 -10.43 -18.28
N LEU A 124 3.33 -9.73 -17.17
CA LEU A 124 2.24 -9.35 -16.26
C LEU A 124 1.23 -8.39 -16.92
N LEU A 125 1.69 -7.39 -17.67
CA LEU A 125 0.81 -6.47 -18.41
C LEU A 125 -0.01 -7.21 -19.47
N LYS A 126 0.57 -8.21 -20.13
CA LYS A 126 -0.16 -9.10 -21.06
C LYS A 126 -1.26 -9.87 -20.36
N CYS A 127 -0.93 -10.47 -19.21
CA CYS A 127 -1.88 -11.17 -18.34
C CYS A 127 -3.05 -10.26 -17.92
N PHE A 128 -2.79 -9.02 -17.46
CA PHE A 128 -3.86 -8.06 -17.15
C PHE A 128 -4.74 -7.71 -18.36
N GLY A 129 -4.15 -7.59 -19.54
CA GLY A 129 -4.90 -7.33 -20.77
C GLY A 129 -5.88 -8.46 -21.11
N LEU A 130 -5.46 -9.71 -20.98
CA LEU A 130 -6.33 -10.88 -21.20
C LEU A 130 -7.36 -11.03 -20.07
N PHE A 131 -6.95 -10.76 -18.84
CA PHE A 131 -7.83 -10.76 -17.67
C PHE A 131 -9.01 -9.80 -17.84
N LYS A 132 -8.74 -8.56 -18.28
CA LYS A 132 -9.79 -7.59 -18.59
C LYS A 132 -10.72 -8.09 -19.70
N LYS A 133 -10.17 -8.68 -20.77
CA LYS A 133 -11.00 -9.28 -21.84
C LYS A 133 -11.90 -10.39 -21.31
N LYS A 134 -11.39 -11.26 -20.43
CA LYS A 134 -12.17 -12.32 -19.79
C LYS A 134 -13.32 -11.74 -18.96
N VAL A 135 -13.08 -10.71 -18.17
CA VAL A 135 -14.11 -10.03 -17.36
C VAL A 135 -15.17 -9.36 -18.24
N LEU A 136 -14.77 -8.74 -19.34
CA LEU A 136 -15.69 -8.05 -20.23
C LEU A 136 -16.56 -9.01 -21.05
N GLY A 137 -16.05 -10.19 -21.40
CA GLY A 137 -16.75 -11.14 -22.27
C GLY A 137 -17.20 -10.46 -23.58
N ASP A 138 -18.49 -10.51 -23.85
CA ASP A 138 -19.13 -9.90 -25.03
C ASP A 138 -19.60 -8.45 -24.80
N ALA A 139 -19.41 -7.88 -23.61
CA ALA A 139 -19.85 -6.52 -23.31
C ALA A 139 -19.14 -5.49 -24.19
N VAL A 140 -19.90 -4.51 -24.71
CA VAL A 140 -19.40 -3.46 -25.61
C VAL A 140 -19.82 -2.06 -25.16
N GLY A 141 -19.09 -1.04 -25.64
CA GLY A 141 -19.44 0.37 -25.44
C GLY A 141 -19.58 0.80 -23.97
N ASN A 142 -20.71 1.41 -23.64
CA ASN A 142 -20.99 1.91 -22.30
C ASN A 142 -21.15 0.79 -21.27
N GLU A 143 -21.74 -0.35 -21.66
CA GLU A 143 -21.89 -1.52 -20.79
C GLU A 143 -20.53 -2.04 -20.35
N ALA A 144 -19.60 -2.24 -21.30
CA ALA A 144 -18.22 -2.66 -20.99
C ALA A 144 -17.52 -1.69 -20.04
N THR A 145 -17.72 -0.39 -20.24
CA THR A 145 -17.12 0.65 -19.39
C THR A 145 -17.66 0.59 -17.96
N MET A 146 -18.98 0.43 -17.80
CA MET A 146 -19.63 0.29 -16.50
C MET A 146 -19.22 -1.01 -15.81
N LEU A 147 -19.27 -2.14 -16.52
CA LEU A 147 -18.87 -3.45 -16.03
C LEU A 147 -17.42 -3.43 -15.52
N TRP A 148 -16.49 -2.91 -16.31
CA TRP A 148 -15.09 -2.81 -15.90
C TRP A 148 -14.90 -1.92 -14.68
N LYS A 149 -15.55 -0.75 -14.64
CA LYS A 149 -15.46 0.15 -13.48
C LYS A 149 -16.03 -0.50 -12.21
N ALA A 150 -17.16 -1.19 -12.32
CA ALA A 150 -17.78 -1.89 -11.21
C ALA A 150 -16.90 -3.06 -10.71
N PHE A 151 -16.34 -3.82 -11.65
CA PHE A 151 -15.39 -4.89 -11.36
C PHE A 151 -14.18 -4.35 -10.60
N VAL A 152 -13.52 -3.32 -11.12
CA VAL A 152 -12.36 -2.69 -10.47
C VAL A 152 -12.72 -2.12 -9.10
N THR A 153 -13.92 -1.56 -8.93
CA THR A 153 -14.39 -1.07 -7.62
C THR A 153 -14.47 -2.22 -6.60
N ASN A 154 -14.98 -3.39 -7.02
CA ASN A 154 -14.98 -4.58 -6.18
C ASN A 154 -13.55 -5.10 -5.93
N SER A 155 -12.66 -5.10 -6.93
CA SER A 155 -11.25 -5.47 -6.77
C SER A 155 -10.55 -4.59 -5.74
N VAL A 156 -10.82 -3.28 -5.75
CA VAL A 156 -10.28 -2.34 -4.73
C VAL A 156 -10.82 -2.68 -3.34
N ARG A 157 -12.12 -2.99 -3.22
CA ARG A 157 -12.70 -3.46 -1.95
C ARG A 157 -12.01 -4.75 -1.46
N ARG A 158 -11.74 -5.71 -2.34
CA ARG A 158 -11.03 -6.96 -2.02
C ARG A 158 -9.58 -6.73 -1.61
N PHE A 159 -8.88 -5.78 -2.26
CA PHE A 159 -7.55 -5.34 -1.84
C PHE A 159 -7.56 -4.72 -0.44
N ILE A 160 -8.56 -3.88 -0.12
CA ILE A 160 -8.72 -3.31 1.23
C ILE A 160 -8.93 -4.41 2.28
N ILE A 161 -9.75 -5.41 1.97
CA ILE A 161 -9.96 -6.58 2.83
C ILE A 161 -8.63 -7.32 3.05
N PHE A 162 -7.88 -7.60 1.98
CA PHE A 162 -6.57 -8.25 2.07
C PHE A 162 -5.60 -7.47 2.95
N ALA A 163 -5.40 -6.18 2.70
CA ALA A 163 -4.51 -5.34 3.49
C ALA A 163 -4.93 -5.28 4.97
N THR A 164 -6.23 -5.17 5.24
CA THR A 164 -6.76 -5.14 6.60
C THR A 164 -6.57 -6.47 7.32
N ALA A 165 -6.85 -7.58 6.62
CA ALA A 165 -6.66 -8.92 7.14
C ALA A 165 -5.19 -9.19 7.44
N LEU A 166 -4.28 -8.81 6.53
CA LEU A 166 -2.85 -8.90 6.75
C LEU A 166 -2.40 -8.11 7.99
N ARG A 167 -2.90 -6.87 8.16
CA ARG A 167 -2.62 -6.07 9.38
C ARG A 167 -3.07 -6.80 10.64
N LYS A 168 -4.33 -7.26 10.70
CA LYS A 168 -4.85 -7.98 11.88
C LYS A 168 -4.09 -9.27 12.14
N PHE A 169 -3.76 -10.01 11.08
CA PHE A 169 -2.97 -11.21 11.17
C PHE A 169 -1.61 -10.91 11.81
N MET A 170 -0.89 -9.90 11.33
CA MET A 170 0.40 -9.49 11.90
C MET A 170 0.32 -9.04 13.36
N MET A 171 -0.72 -8.29 13.73
CA MET A 171 -0.95 -7.85 15.11
C MET A 171 -1.15 -9.04 16.06
N ASN A 172 -1.89 -10.07 15.63
CA ASN A 172 -2.15 -11.27 16.45
C ASN A 172 -0.86 -12.04 16.79
N TYR A 173 0.19 -11.92 15.97
CA TYR A 173 1.49 -12.56 16.19
C TYR A 173 2.55 -11.63 16.80
N ASN A 174 2.17 -10.43 17.29
CA ASN A 174 3.07 -9.43 17.90
C ASN A 174 4.30 -9.07 17.03
N LEU A 175 4.15 -9.11 15.70
CA LEU A 175 5.24 -8.89 14.76
C LEU A 175 5.60 -7.39 14.57
N GLU A 176 5.01 -6.49 15.36
CA GLU A 176 5.26 -5.05 15.28
C GLU A 176 6.28 -4.53 16.32
N GLN A 177 6.95 -5.39 17.08
CA GLN A 177 7.96 -4.95 18.06
C GLN A 177 9.21 -4.41 17.36
N ASP A 178 9.30 -3.09 17.28
CA ASP A 178 10.49 -2.34 16.89
C ASP A 178 11.24 -1.87 18.15
N ASP A 179 12.48 -2.35 18.32
CA ASP A 179 13.41 -1.95 19.40
C ASP A 179 13.72 -0.44 19.34
N GLY A 180 13.56 0.22 18.20
CA GLY A 180 13.75 1.66 18.07
C GLY A 180 15.21 2.09 17.98
N SER A 181 16.13 1.12 17.84
CA SER A 181 17.53 1.37 17.48
C SER A 181 17.74 1.31 15.95
N LYS A 182 17.03 0.41 15.23
CA LYS A 182 16.99 0.29 13.75
C LYS A 182 15.69 -0.38 13.27
N ILE A 183 15.02 0.22 12.27
CA ILE A 183 13.82 -0.37 11.65
C ILE A 183 14.26 -1.41 10.63
N SER A 184 14.26 -2.68 11.04
CA SER A 184 14.66 -3.80 10.20
C SER A 184 13.48 -4.52 9.55
N LYS A 185 13.79 -5.27 8.49
CA LYS A 185 12.83 -6.21 7.90
C LYS A 185 12.44 -7.23 8.95
N ASN A 186 11.14 -7.46 9.13
CA ASN A 186 10.66 -8.51 10.01
C ASN A 186 10.71 -9.86 9.27
N PRO A 187 11.55 -10.84 9.70
CA PRO A 187 11.67 -12.13 9.01
C PRO A 187 10.36 -12.93 8.97
N ALA A 188 9.52 -12.83 10.01
CA ALA A 188 8.23 -13.51 10.04
C ALA A 188 7.25 -12.88 9.04
N PHE A 189 7.23 -11.56 8.92
CA PHE A 189 6.46 -10.87 7.89
C PHE A 189 6.87 -11.31 6.47
N VAL A 190 8.19 -11.32 6.21
CA VAL A 190 8.74 -11.74 4.92
C VAL A 190 8.36 -13.20 4.62
N SER A 191 8.48 -14.09 5.62
CA SER A 191 8.10 -15.50 5.50
C SER A 191 6.61 -15.69 5.20
N ILE A 192 5.74 -14.95 5.88
CA ILE A 192 4.29 -14.97 5.61
C ILE A 192 4.03 -14.52 4.17
N MET A 193 4.51 -13.32 3.79
CA MET A 193 4.26 -12.75 2.47
C MET A 193 4.81 -13.61 1.34
N ALA A 194 5.93 -14.31 1.55
CA ALA A 194 6.48 -15.26 0.57
C ALA A 194 5.55 -16.45 0.31
N GLN A 195 4.60 -16.75 1.19
CA GLN A 195 3.68 -17.89 1.11
C GLN A 195 2.26 -17.50 0.69
N LEU A 196 2.00 -16.21 0.45
CA LEU A 196 0.72 -15.71 -0.02
C LEU A 196 0.78 -15.43 -1.52
N MET A 197 -0.32 -15.72 -2.20
CA MET A 197 -0.54 -15.19 -3.54
C MET A 197 -1.99 -14.74 -3.66
N PRO A 198 -2.25 -13.41 -3.65
CA PRO A 198 -3.59 -12.88 -3.89
C PRO A 198 -4.10 -13.23 -5.31
N PRO A 199 -5.42 -13.23 -5.53
CA PRO A 199 -5.98 -13.40 -6.87
C PRO A 199 -5.63 -12.21 -7.78
N LEU A 200 -5.74 -12.44 -9.09
CA LEU A 200 -5.22 -11.50 -10.10
C LEU A 200 -5.84 -10.10 -10.04
N ASP A 201 -7.10 -9.96 -9.64
CA ASP A 201 -7.74 -8.66 -9.47
C ASP A 201 -7.20 -7.88 -8.26
N VAL A 202 -6.83 -8.57 -7.18
CA VAL A 202 -6.16 -7.96 -6.02
C VAL A 202 -4.73 -7.57 -6.38
N ILE A 203 -4.04 -8.40 -7.19
CA ILE A 203 -2.71 -8.07 -7.74
C ILE A 203 -2.80 -6.87 -8.68
N LEU A 204 -3.83 -6.76 -9.52
CA LEU A 204 -4.05 -5.60 -10.41
C LEU A 204 -4.14 -4.29 -9.62
N VAL A 205 -4.87 -4.30 -8.50
CA VAL A 205 -4.97 -3.14 -7.61
C VAL A 205 -3.65 -2.86 -6.90
N TRP A 206 -2.99 -3.89 -6.36
CA TRP A 206 -1.69 -3.74 -5.70
C TRP A 206 -0.65 -3.16 -6.66
N HIS A 207 -0.53 -3.72 -7.87
CA HIS A 207 0.32 -3.24 -8.94
C HIS A 207 0.04 -1.77 -9.27
N SER A 208 -1.23 -1.40 -9.50
CA SER A 208 -1.57 -0.02 -9.83
C SER A 208 -1.29 0.95 -8.66
N PHE A 209 -1.43 0.48 -7.42
CA PHE A 209 -1.25 1.31 -6.23
C PHE A 209 0.24 1.51 -5.89
N ILE A 210 1.07 0.47 -5.96
CA ILE A 210 2.51 0.57 -5.66
C ILE A 210 3.26 1.49 -6.65
N LEU A 211 2.78 1.57 -7.90
CA LEU A 211 3.25 2.54 -8.91
C LEU A 211 2.94 4.00 -8.53
N ASN A 212 2.04 4.22 -7.57
CA ASN A 212 1.78 5.52 -6.94
C ASN A 212 2.51 5.59 -5.59
N SER A 213 3.83 5.45 -5.64
CA SER A 213 4.74 5.22 -4.50
C SER A 213 4.46 6.08 -3.25
N LYS A 214 4.24 7.39 -3.39
CA LYS A 214 3.90 8.30 -2.27
C LYS A 214 2.62 7.89 -1.56
N SER A 215 1.58 7.65 -2.35
CA SER A 215 0.26 7.30 -1.85
C SER A 215 0.27 5.92 -1.22
N PHE A 216 0.96 4.95 -1.85
CA PHE A 216 1.16 3.62 -1.30
C PHE A 216 1.81 3.67 0.09
N TYR A 217 2.94 4.38 0.21
CA TYR A 217 3.63 4.50 1.47
C TYR A 217 2.83 5.26 2.53
N ASP A 218 2.25 6.42 2.19
CA ASP A 218 1.48 7.21 3.14
C ASP A 218 0.36 6.41 3.79
N VAL A 219 -0.38 5.66 2.99
CA VAL A 219 -1.45 4.78 3.47
C VAL A 219 -0.93 3.75 4.46
N PHE A 220 0.11 3.01 4.09
CA PHE A 220 0.54 1.87 4.89
C PHE A 220 1.33 2.30 6.11
N VAL A 221 2.08 3.40 6.04
CA VAL A 221 2.71 3.99 7.24
C VAL A 221 1.69 4.55 8.21
N ARG A 222 0.68 5.32 7.76
CA ARG A 222 -0.43 5.76 8.63
C ARG A 222 -1.19 4.60 9.29
N SER A 223 -1.10 3.41 8.72
CA SER A 223 -1.83 2.22 9.16
C SER A 223 -0.97 1.22 9.93
N ASN A 224 0.24 1.62 10.36
CA ASN A 224 1.24 0.78 11.05
C ASN A 224 1.76 -0.42 10.23
N MET A 225 1.63 -0.37 8.91
CA MET A 225 2.02 -1.43 7.99
C MET A 225 3.32 -1.10 7.23
N LEU A 226 4.34 -0.57 7.91
CA LEU A 226 5.60 -0.15 7.28
C LEU A 226 6.32 -1.30 6.54
N GLN A 227 6.22 -2.52 7.07
CA GLN A 227 6.76 -3.72 6.42
C GLN A 227 6.11 -3.95 5.05
N PHE A 228 4.78 -3.80 4.96
CA PHE A 228 4.05 -3.91 3.69
C PHE A 228 4.30 -2.71 2.76
N ALA A 229 4.48 -1.51 3.31
CA ALA A 229 4.84 -0.31 2.54
C ALA A 229 6.16 -0.48 1.77
N ASN A 230 7.10 -1.25 2.31
CA ASN A 230 8.41 -1.52 1.69
C ASN A 230 8.45 -2.86 0.94
N PHE A 231 7.44 -3.71 1.07
CA PHE A 231 7.43 -5.02 0.43
C PHE A 231 7.29 -4.86 -1.10
N PRO A 232 8.19 -5.43 -1.91
CA PRO A 232 8.08 -5.36 -3.35
C PRO A 232 6.87 -6.17 -3.83
N LEU A 233 6.26 -5.78 -4.96
CA LEU A 233 5.36 -6.69 -5.66
C LEU A 233 6.16 -7.97 -5.98
N PRO A 234 5.70 -9.19 -5.63
CA PRO A 234 6.49 -10.42 -5.78
C PRO A 234 6.54 -10.89 -7.24
N LEU A 235 7.12 -10.05 -8.11
CA LEU A 235 7.15 -10.22 -9.55
C LEU A 235 7.79 -11.54 -9.97
N HIS A 236 8.83 -11.99 -9.25
CA HIS A 236 9.44 -13.31 -9.48
C HIS A 236 8.43 -14.45 -9.38
N LYS A 237 7.57 -14.48 -8.36
CA LYS A 237 6.52 -15.51 -8.20
C LYS A 237 5.35 -15.30 -9.13
N ILE A 238 4.89 -14.05 -9.28
CA ILE A 238 3.79 -13.73 -10.20
C ILE A 238 4.16 -14.18 -11.62
N CYS A 239 5.38 -13.91 -12.06
CA CYS A 239 5.88 -14.33 -13.38
C CYS A 239 5.91 -15.86 -13.55
N GLN A 240 6.24 -16.61 -12.49
CA GLN A 240 6.21 -18.08 -12.48
C GLN A 240 4.79 -18.65 -12.56
N PHE A 241 3.81 -17.96 -11.97
CA PHE A 241 2.41 -18.40 -11.96
C PHE A 241 1.61 -17.92 -13.18
N ILE A 242 2.20 -17.11 -14.06
CA ILE A 242 1.60 -16.78 -15.35
C ILE A 242 2.12 -17.81 -16.36
N ASP A 243 1.22 -18.50 -17.05
CA ASP A 243 1.60 -19.43 -18.12
C ASP A 243 2.31 -18.70 -19.29
N ASN A 244 3.31 -19.35 -19.89
CA ASN A 244 4.14 -18.74 -20.94
C ASN A 244 3.41 -18.56 -22.29
N HIS A 245 2.30 -19.28 -22.52
CA HIS A 245 1.65 -19.30 -23.83
C HIS A 245 0.24 -18.69 -23.79
N THR A 246 -0.54 -19.09 -22.79
CA THR A 246 -1.92 -18.65 -22.56
C THR A 246 -1.98 -17.35 -21.76
N PHE A 247 -0.91 -17.04 -21.00
CA PHE A 247 -0.88 -15.96 -20.00
C PHE A 247 -1.94 -16.08 -18.91
N GLU A 248 -2.51 -17.27 -18.71
CA GLU A 248 -3.40 -17.54 -17.58
C GLU A 248 -2.62 -17.51 -16.27
N PHE A 249 -3.22 -16.92 -15.24
CA PHE A 249 -2.62 -16.85 -13.90
C PHE A 249 -3.07 -18.05 -13.07
N VAL A 250 -2.20 -19.06 -12.96
CA VAL A 250 -2.46 -20.33 -12.29
C VAL A 250 -1.65 -20.41 -11.00
N VAL A 251 -2.36 -20.24 -9.89
CA VAL A 251 -1.75 -20.25 -8.55
C VAL A 251 -1.88 -21.62 -7.90
N PRO A 252 -0.81 -22.22 -7.36
CA PRO A 252 -0.89 -23.49 -6.64
C PRO A 252 -1.80 -23.41 -5.41
N HIS A 253 -2.44 -24.54 -5.07
CA HIS A 253 -3.45 -24.61 -4.02
C HIS A 253 -2.96 -24.07 -2.67
N GLU A 254 -1.72 -24.35 -2.28
CA GLU A 254 -1.13 -23.90 -1.01
C GLU A 254 -1.13 -22.38 -0.86
N TYR A 255 -0.76 -21.63 -1.90
CA TYR A 255 -0.73 -20.16 -1.86
C TYR A 255 -2.14 -19.57 -1.82
N LYS A 256 -3.09 -20.20 -2.53
CA LYS A 256 -4.52 -19.83 -2.47
C LYS A 256 -5.06 -20.05 -1.05
N HIS A 257 -4.77 -21.21 -0.47
CA HIS A 257 -5.19 -21.58 0.87
C HIS A 257 -4.65 -20.59 1.91
N ASN A 258 -3.33 -20.34 1.92
CA ASN A 258 -2.70 -19.43 2.88
C ASN A 258 -3.26 -18.00 2.78
N TYR A 259 -3.51 -17.52 1.56
CA TYR A 259 -4.17 -16.22 1.34
C TYR A 259 -5.56 -16.19 1.99
N LEU A 260 -6.38 -17.22 1.79
CA LEU A 260 -7.72 -17.30 2.37
C LEU A 260 -7.69 -17.44 3.90
N GLU A 261 -6.71 -18.15 4.47
CA GLU A 261 -6.52 -18.22 5.93
C GLU A 261 -6.22 -16.85 6.54
N VAL A 262 -5.41 -16.01 5.86
CA VAL A 262 -5.21 -14.63 6.29
C VAL A 262 -6.54 -13.86 6.26
N LEU A 263 -7.34 -13.98 5.20
CA LEU A 263 -8.64 -13.29 5.10
C LEU A 263 -9.63 -13.71 6.21
N LYS A 264 -9.64 -14.99 6.60
CA LYS A 264 -10.52 -15.52 7.66
C LYS A 264 -10.30 -14.88 9.04
N CYS A 265 -9.12 -14.30 9.30
CA CYS A 265 -8.89 -13.55 10.54
C CYS A 265 -9.71 -12.25 10.61
N PHE A 266 -10.25 -11.79 9.48
CA PHE A 266 -10.96 -10.53 9.37
C PHE A 266 -12.44 -10.68 8.98
N THR A 267 -12.76 -11.53 8.00
CA THR A 267 -14.13 -11.67 7.45
C THR A 267 -14.61 -13.12 7.49
N LYS A 268 -15.92 -13.29 7.70
CA LYS A 268 -16.63 -14.58 7.61
C LYS A 268 -17.59 -14.64 6.41
N SER A 269 -17.58 -13.61 5.57
CA SER A 269 -18.47 -13.53 4.40
C SER A 269 -17.98 -14.47 3.31
N ASP A 270 -18.84 -15.38 2.84
CA ASP A 270 -18.51 -16.29 1.75
C ASP A 270 -18.09 -15.55 0.48
N ILE A 271 -18.70 -14.39 0.21
CA ILE A 271 -18.38 -13.56 -0.97
C ILE A 271 -16.96 -12.99 -0.86
N ASP A 272 -16.55 -12.55 0.34
CA ASP A 272 -15.20 -12.02 0.56
C ASP A 272 -14.13 -13.14 0.52
N LEU A 273 -14.52 -14.38 0.84
CA LEU A 273 -13.65 -15.56 0.87
C LEU A 273 -13.57 -16.32 -0.47
N ARG A 274 -14.21 -15.82 -1.53
CA ARG A 274 -13.99 -16.34 -2.90
C ARG A 274 -12.62 -15.91 -3.39
N TYR A 275 -11.82 -16.84 -3.90
CA TYR A 275 -10.51 -16.53 -4.48
C TYR A 275 -10.67 -15.98 -5.91
N ASP A 276 -11.33 -16.72 -6.80
CA ASP A 276 -11.57 -16.32 -8.18
C ASP A 276 -12.99 -15.72 -8.32
N VAL A 277 -13.09 -14.54 -8.96
CA VAL A 277 -14.37 -13.79 -9.12
C VAL A 277 -14.65 -13.39 -10.57
N THR A 278 -13.89 -13.93 -11.52
CA THR A 278 -14.02 -13.55 -12.94
C THR A 278 -15.22 -14.16 -13.62
N ASP A 279 -15.58 -15.39 -13.25
CA ASP A 279 -16.66 -16.11 -13.91
C ASP A 279 -18.01 -15.57 -13.44
N ASN A 280 -18.81 -15.06 -14.39
CA ASN A 280 -20.15 -14.51 -14.17
C ASN A 280 -20.23 -13.36 -13.15
N PHE A 281 -19.28 -12.42 -13.18
CA PHE A 281 -19.35 -11.22 -12.35
C PHE A 281 -20.56 -10.35 -12.73
N ASP A 282 -21.60 -10.40 -11.90
CA ASP A 282 -22.77 -9.54 -12.00
C ASP A 282 -22.71 -8.43 -10.93
N TYR A 283 -22.39 -7.22 -11.36
CA TYR A 283 -22.31 -6.07 -10.46
C TYR A 283 -23.67 -5.61 -9.91
N THR A 284 -24.78 -6.02 -10.53
CA THR A 284 -26.14 -5.65 -10.10
C THR A 284 -26.60 -6.46 -8.88
N GLN A 285 -25.98 -7.63 -8.66
CA GLN A 285 -26.24 -8.51 -7.51
C GLN A 285 -25.22 -8.33 -6.38
N HIS A 286 -24.24 -7.45 -6.55
CA HIS A 286 -23.25 -7.17 -5.52
C HIS A 286 -23.73 -6.04 -4.61
N TYR A 287 -23.82 -6.29 -3.30
CA TYR A 287 -24.27 -5.30 -2.34
C TYR A 287 -23.17 -4.98 -1.31
N VAL A 288 -23.08 -3.70 -0.95
CA VAL A 288 -22.17 -3.19 0.07
C VAL A 288 -22.92 -2.46 1.16
N THR A 289 -22.31 -2.34 2.32
CA THR A 289 -22.86 -1.58 3.45
C THR A 289 -21.85 -0.54 3.88
N VAL A 290 -22.28 0.70 4.08
CA VAL A 290 -21.40 1.77 4.57
C VAL A 290 -21.33 1.75 6.09
N SER A 291 -20.13 1.89 6.62
CA SER A 291 -19.84 2.02 8.06
C SER A 291 -19.04 3.27 8.35
N CYS A 292 -19.26 3.86 9.53
CA CYS A 292 -18.57 5.06 9.96
C CYS A 292 -17.09 4.76 10.26
N PRO A 293 -16.09 5.47 9.70
CA PRO A 293 -14.67 5.27 10.02
C PRO A 293 -14.30 5.72 11.45
N ASN A 294 -15.13 6.56 12.08
CA ASN A 294 -14.87 7.06 13.43
C ASN A 294 -15.46 6.16 14.52
N CYS A 295 -16.74 5.78 14.42
CA CYS A 295 -17.41 4.96 15.44
C CYS A 295 -17.62 3.49 15.06
N TYR A 296 -17.21 3.09 13.84
CA TYR A 296 -17.30 1.73 13.28
C TYR A 296 -18.71 1.15 13.14
N LYS A 297 -19.74 1.99 13.27
CA LYS A 297 -21.14 1.54 13.23
C LYS A 297 -21.68 1.62 11.81
N LYS A 298 -22.54 0.67 11.47
CA LYS A 298 -23.27 0.59 10.21
C LYS A 298 -24.15 1.83 10.01
N LEU A 299 -24.07 2.44 8.83
CA LEU A 299 -24.78 3.68 8.47
C LEU A 299 -25.86 3.45 7.40
N SER A 300 -25.78 2.39 6.61
CA SER A 300 -26.75 2.13 5.54
C SER A 300 -27.31 0.71 5.61
N ASP A 301 -28.49 0.50 5.05
CA ASP A 301 -28.90 -0.81 4.56
C ASP A 301 -28.00 -1.25 3.38
N PRO A 302 -28.07 -2.52 2.91
CA PRO A 302 -27.32 -2.95 1.73
C PRO A 302 -27.62 -2.08 0.50
N ILE A 303 -26.56 -1.53 -0.11
CA ILE A 303 -26.58 -0.69 -1.31
C ILE A 303 -26.00 -1.50 -2.45
N VAL A 304 -26.66 -1.54 -3.61
CA VAL A 304 -26.08 -2.14 -4.81
C VAL A 304 -24.75 -1.46 -5.16
N LEU A 305 -23.75 -2.24 -5.58
CA LEU A 305 -22.43 -1.72 -5.91
C LEU A 305 -22.52 -0.73 -7.07
N CYS A 306 -23.19 -1.09 -8.15
CA CYS A 306 -23.39 -0.24 -9.30
C CYS A 306 -24.74 -0.59 -9.96
N ASN A 307 -25.50 0.43 -10.35
CA ASN A 307 -26.69 0.28 -11.20
C ASN A 307 -26.77 1.37 -12.28
N GLY A 308 -25.70 2.16 -12.44
CA GLY A 308 -25.62 3.27 -13.40
C GLY A 308 -26.28 4.57 -12.94
N ALA A 309 -26.84 4.61 -11.72
CA ALA A 309 -27.57 5.78 -11.23
C ALA A 309 -27.21 6.13 -9.78
N SER A 310 -27.47 5.21 -8.85
CA SER A 310 -27.48 5.48 -7.40
C SER A 310 -26.73 4.45 -6.55
N GLY A 311 -26.08 3.46 -7.18
CA GLY A 311 -25.23 2.51 -6.48
C GLY A 311 -24.02 3.17 -5.82
N PHE A 312 -23.30 2.41 -4.99
CA PHE A 312 -22.14 2.93 -4.27
C PHE A 312 -21.04 3.47 -5.20
N ALA A 313 -20.74 2.76 -6.29
CA ALA A 313 -19.73 3.11 -7.30
C ALA A 313 -20.21 4.18 -8.29
N ASP A 314 -21.50 4.52 -8.26
CA ASP A 314 -22.11 5.51 -9.14
C ASP A 314 -21.90 6.92 -8.57
N SER A 315 -21.77 7.91 -9.44
CA SER A 315 -21.61 9.31 -9.03
C SER A 315 -22.83 9.85 -8.28
N GLY A 316 -24.01 9.27 -8.53
CA GLY A 316 -25.29 9.65 -7.96
C GLY A 316 -25.66 8.96 -6.65
N LEU A 317 -24.70 8.35 -5.92
CA LEU A 317 -24.93 7.69 -4.62
C LEU A 317 -25.83 8.54 -3.71
N LYS A 318 -26.98 7.97 -3.37
CA LYS A 318 -27.96 8.51 -2.42
C LYS A 318 -28.58 7.36 -1.63
N CYS A 319 -28.28 7.28 -0.34
CA CYS A 319 -28.84 6.26 0.54
C CYS A 319 -29.29 6.87 1.87
N LYS A 320 -30.39 6.37 2.45
CA LYS A 320 -30.84 6.80 3.77
C LYS A 320 -29.86 6.34 4.84
N ASN A 321 -29.55 7.21 5.80
CA ASN A 321 -28.80 6.82 6.97
C ASN A 321 -29.72 6.13 7.97
N ILE A 322 -29.43 4.87 8.33
CA ILE A 322 -30.25 4.10 9.28
C ILE A 322 -29.98 4.47 10.74
N ARG A 323 -29.03 5.38 11.00
CA ARG A 323 -28.51 5.69 12.34
C ARG A 323 -28.64 7.16 12.72
N LEU A 324 -29.79 7.75 12.38
CA LEU A 324 -30.19 9.09 12.80
C LEU A 324 -30.55 9.08 14.29
N VAL A 325 -29.55 9.22 15.15
CA VAL A 325 -29.73 9.33 16.60
C VAL A 325 -29.00 10.58 17.07
N GLN A 326 -29.76 11.61 17.46
CA GLN A 326 -29.21 12.92 17.86
C GLN A 326 -28.36 12.86 19.15
N ASP A 327 -28.43 11.75 19.91
CA ASP A 327 -27.68 11.55 21.17
C ASP A 327 -26.23 11.07 20.96
N SER A 328 -25.77 10.91 19.71
CA SER A 328 -24.39 10.53 19.41
C SER A 328 -23.53 11.76 19.12
N SER A 329 -22.38 11.83 19.80
CA SER A 329 -21.36 12.87 19.58
C SER A 329 -20.66 12.78 18.22
N CYS A 330 -20.81 11.66 17.50
CA CYS A 330 -20.16 11.46 16.22
C CYS A 330 -20.97 12.09 15.07
N TYR A 331 -20.28 12.83 14.19
CA TYR A 331 -20.87 13.48 13.01
C TYR A 331 -21.74 12.55 12.14
N CYS A 332 -21.42 11.26 12.06
CA CYS A 332 -22.19 10.31 11.25
C CYS A 332 -23.69 10.27 11.59
N SER A 333 -24.08 10.65 12.80
CA SER A 333 -25.49 10.69 13.23
C SER A 333 -26.26 11.91 12.74
N TRP A 334 -25.55 12.92 12.22
CA TRP A 334 -26.10 14.14 11.66
C TRP A 334 -26.27 14.08 10.13
N ILE A 335 -25.79 13.01 9.50
CA ILE A 335 -25.89 12.80 8.05
C ILE A 335 -27.28 12.25 7.74
N PHE A 336 -28.18 13.07 7.20
CA PHE A 336 -29.52 12.62 6.80
C PHE A 336 -29.50 11.67 5.60
N LEU A 337 -28.74 12.04 4.56
CA LEU A 337 -28.62 11.31 3.31
C LEU A 337 -27.14 11.04 3.00
N ILE A 338 -26.77 9.78 2.86
CA ILE A 338 -25.43 9.36 2.49
C ILE A 338 -25.20 9.66 1.01
N THR A 339 -24.19 10.49 0.74
CA THR A 339 -23.66 10.81 -0.60
C THR A 339 -22.14 10.75 -0.56
N HIS A 340 -21.49 10.72 -1.72
CA HIS A 340 -20.01 10.77 -1.79
C HIS A 340 -19.42 11.99 -1.08
N SER A 341 -20.08 13.16 -1.15
CA SER A 341 -19.63 14.37 -0.46
C SER A 341 -19.75 14.24 1.06
N GLU A 342 -20.84 13.64 1.57
CA GLU A 342 -21.01 13.38 3.00
C GLU A 342 -20.01 12.35 3.53
N LEU A 343 -19.71 11.30 2.76
CA LEU A 343 -18.68 10.32 3.14
C LEU A 343 -17.29 10.96 3.21
N ARG A 344 -16.96 11.88 2.29
CA ARG A 344 -15.72 12.67 2.33
C ARG A 344 -15.63 13.58 3.55
N LYS A 345 -16.73 14.26 3.89
CA LYS A 345 -16.82 15.04 5.14
C LYS A 345 -16.65 14.17 6.37
N LEU A 346 -17.26 12.98 6.38
CA LEU A 346 -17.13 12.03 7.48
C LEU A 346 -15.69 11.50 7.63
N GLN A 347 -15.00 11.25 6.52
CA GLN A 347 -13.58 10.89 6.55
C GLN A 347 -12.73 12.03 7.13
N LEU A 348 -12.93 13.27 6.66
CA LEU A 348 -12.22 14.45 7.18
C LEU A 348 -12.43 14.61 8.68
N TYR A 349 -13.68 14.45 9.14
CA TYR A 349 -14.01 14.47 10.56
C TYR A 349 -13.29 13.36 11.34
N SER A 350 -13.30 12.13 10.82
CA SER A 350 -12.61 10.98 11.45
C SER A 350 -11.11 11.23 11.59
N ASP A 351 -10.46 11.69 10.51
CA ASP A 351 -9.03 11.96 10.47
C ASP A 351 -8.63 13.09 11.43
N ALA A 352 -9.44 14.16 11.49
CA ALA A 352 -9.21 15.29 12.39
C ALA A 352 -9.39 14.93 13.88
N ILE A 353 -10.38 14.09 14.21
CA ILE A 353 -10.76 13.81 15.60
C ILE A 353 -9.91 12.71 16.24
N ARG A 354 -9.57 11.64 15.51
CA ARG A 354 -8.86 10.47 16.08
C ARG A 354 -7.43 10.81 16.47
N SER A 355 -6.61 11.20 15.50
CA SER A 355 -5.19 11.53 15.72
C SER A 355 -4.81 12.91 15.17
N GLY A 356 -5.65 13.50 14.31
CA GLY A 356 -5.35 14.69 13.53
C GLY A 356 -4.35 14.45 12.39
N ILE A 357 -3.87 13.22 12.20
CA ILE A 357 -2.95 12.86 11.12
C ILE A 357 -3.76 12.71 9.84
N LEU A 358 -3.79 13.76 9.03
CA LEU A 358 -4.55 13.75 7.79
C LEU A 358 -3.91 12.84 6.75
N GLN A 359 -4.75 12.27 5.89
CA GLN A 359 -4.27 11.52 4.74
C GLN A 359 -3.37 12.37 3.85
N GLY A 360 -2.26 11.78 3.40
CA GLY A 360 -1.23 12.47 2.64
C GLY A 360 -0.07 13.03 3.47
N THR A 361 -0.12 12.96 4.81
CA THR A 361 0.93 13.44 5.72
C THR A 361 2.35 13.00 5.30
N PHE A 362 2.52 11.75 4.87
CA PHE A 362 3.84 11.18 4.51
C PHE A 362 4.13 11.23 3.00
N LYS A 363 3.34 11.96 2.21
CA LYS A 363 3.61 12.18 0.76
C LYS A 363 4.56 13.36 0.49
N PHE A 364 4.74 14.25 1.46
CA PHE A 364 5.39 15.55 1.29
C PHE A 364 6.80 15.59 1.88
N SER A 365 7.54 16.67 1.58
CA SER A 365 8.94 16.87 1.97
C SER A 365 9.18 16.92 3.47
N PRO A 366 10.32 16.39 3.97
CA PRO A 366 10.85 16.70 5.31
C PRO A 366 10.96 18.19 5.62
N SER A 367 11.23 19.01 4.60
CA SER A 367 11.37 20.46 4.73
C SER A 367 10.05 21.18 5.03
N GLU A 368 8.92 20.47 5.07
CA GLU A 368 7.62 20.99 5.49
C GLU A 368 7.38 20.67 6.98
N VAL A 369 6.93 21.66 7.75
CA VAL A 369 6.75 21.63 9.21
C VAL A 369 5.97 20.41 9.74
N ILE A 370 5.19 19.71 8.90
CA ILE A 370 4.46 18.48 9.27
C ILE A 370 5.40 17.40 9.76
N LEU A 371 6.55 17.23 9.11
CA LEU A 371 7.36 16.03 9.30
C LEU A 371 8.47 16.18 10.34
N SER A 372 8.68 17.38 10.89
CA SER A 372 9.56 17.53 12.06
C SER A 372 8.89 16.97 13.32
N ASP A 373 7.56 17.08 13.41
CA ASP A 373 6.72 16.49 14.46
C ASP A 373 5.24 16.37 13.98
N PRO A 374 4.87 15.26 13.31
CA PRO A 374 3.51 15.04 12.80
C PRO A 374 2.44 15.09 13.88
N ILE A 375 2.79 14.65 15.10
CA ILE A 375 1.88 14.60 16.25
C ILE A 375 1.60 16.03 16.74
N LYS A 376 2.63 16.87 16.90
CA LYS A 376 2.43 18.27 17.28
C LYS A 376 1.67 19.06 16.21
N SER A 377 1.94 18.78 14.93
CA SER A 377 1.21 19.36 13.80
C SER A 377 -0.28 18.96 13.85
N SER A 378 -0.56 17.70 14.16
CA SER A 378 -1.92 17.16 14.21
C SER A 378 -2.76 17.76 15.34
N TYR A 379 -2.18 18.00 16.51
CA TYR A 379 -2.86 18.69 17.62
C TYR A 379 -3.30 20.10 17.24
N LYS A 380 -2.41 20.88 16.60
CA LYS A 380 -2.74 22.24 16.14
C LYS A 380 -3.85 22.24 15.10
N PHE A 381 -3.81 21.29 14.16
CA PHE A 381 -4.87 21.16 13.16
C PHE A 381 -6.21 20.82 13.81
N LYS A 382 -6.23 19.90 14.78
CA LYS A 382 -7.45 19.52 15.51
C LYS A 382 -8.08 20.71 16.24
N GLU A 383 -7.29 21.62 16.82
CA GLU A 383 -7.81 22.85 17.44
C GLU A 383 -8.51 23.76 16.43
N ILE A 384 -7.90 23.99 15.26
CA ILE A 384 -8.51 24.77 14.17
C ILE A 384 -9.76 24.08 13.67
N PHE A 385 -9.69 22.77 13.44
CA PHE A 385 -10.80 21.97 12.97
C PHE A 385 -12.01 22.09 13.89
N ASN A 386 -11.83 21.95 15.20
CA ASN A 386 -12.92 22.07 16.18
C ASN A 386 -13.58 23.46 16.16
N LYS A 387 -12.80 24.54 16.02
CA LYS A 387 -13.34 25.92 15.91
C LYS A 387 -14.21 26.11 14.66
N VAL A 388 -13.82 25.48 13.55
CA VAL A 388 -14.50 25.62 12.26
C VAL A 388 -15.70 24.67 12.14
N TRP A 389 -15.59 23.45 12.65
CA TRP A 389 -16.49 22.35 12.31
C TRP A 389 -17.94 22.58 12.75
N ASP A 390 -18.18 22.95 14.00
CA ASP A 390 -19.55 22.96 14.55
C ASP A 390 -20.48 23.95 13.84
N THR A 391 -19.97 25.12 13.46
CA THR A 391 -20.74 26.14 12.74
C THR A 391 -20.92 25.81 11.26
N ASN A 392 -20.06 24.94 10.68
CA ASN A 392 -19.97 24.74 9.23
C ASN A 392 -20.28 23.31 8.76
N ARG A 393 -20.49 22.34 9.65
CA ARG A 393 -20.68 20.91 9.31
C ARG A 393 -21.82 20.59 8.34
N PHE A 394 -22.78 21.52 8.19
CA PHE A 394 -23.91 21.41 7.25
C PHE A 394 -23.67 22.12 5.90
N LYS A 395 -22.53 22.79 5.73
CA LYS A 395 -22.13 23.41 4.46
C LYS A 395 -21.57 22.35 3.50
N SER A 396 -21.32 22.76 2.26
CA SER A 396 -20.67 21.90 1.27
C SER A 396 -19.23 21.60 1.68
N LEU A 397 -18.71 20.46 1.24
CA LEU A 397 -17.32 20.06 1.50
C LEU A 397 -16.34 21.12 1.00
N GLU A 398 -16.57 21.66 -0.20
CA GLU A 398 -15.70 22.67 -0.82
C GLU A 398 -15.59 23.93 0.05
N HIS A 399 -16.70 24.35 0.64
CA HIS A 399 -16.73 25.51 1.52
C HIS A 399 -15.99 25.24 2.84
N ILE A 400 -16.20 24.07 3.45
CA ILE A 400 -15.49 23.66 4.67
C ILE A 400 -13.98 23.58 4.40
N LEU A 401 -13.58 22.97 3.27
CA LEU A 401 -12.18 22.87 2.88
C LEU A 401 -11.55 24.25 2.65
N GLN A 402 -12.29 25.22 2.08
CA GLN A 402 -11.77 26.56 1.88
C GLN A 402 -11.52 27.27 3.22
N ILE A 403 -12.49 27.26 4.14
CA ILE A 403 -12.33 27.87 5.47
C ILE A 403 -11.14 27.24 6.22
N LEU A 404 -11.03 25.91 6.20
CA LEU A 404 -9.93 25.22 6.86
C LEU A 404 -8.56 25.57 6.25
N LYS A 405 -8.49 25.76 4.92
CA LYS A 405 -7.26 26.21 4.24
C LYS A 405 -6.90 27.63 4.66
N ASP A 406 -7.85 28.55 4.66
CA ASP A 406 -7.62 29.95 5.04
C ASP A 406 -7.14 30.06 6.50
N GLU A 407 -7.73 29.30 7.41
CA GLU A 407 -7.27 29.22 8.80
C GLU A 407 -5.90 28.55 8.92
N CYS A 408 -5.63 27.48 8.16
CA CYS A 408 -4.31 26.86 8.15
C CYS A 408 -3.24 27.85 7.66
N ASP A 409 -3.50 28.59 6.58
CA ASP A 409 -2.57 29.56 6.02
C ASP A 409 -2.27 30.71 6.99
N LYS A 410 -3.28 31.19 7.74
CA LYS A 410 -3.13 32.20 8.80
C LYS A 410 -2.16 31.77 9.90
N TYR A 411 -2.15 30.47 10.24
CA TYR A 411 -1.26 29.90 11.25
C TYR A 411 -0.02 29.23 10.64
N SER A 412 0.24 29.45 9.34
CA SER A 412 1.32 28.82 8.58
C SER A 412 1.35 27.30 8.73
N LEU A 413 0.18 26.68 8.83
CA LEU A 413 0.05 25.24 8.90
C LEU A 413 0.11 24.62 7.50
N PRO A 414 0.98 23.62 7.31
CA PRO A 414 1.15 22.92 6.03
C PRO A 414 -0.03 22.03 5.61
N HIS A 415 -1.09 21.91 6.43
CA HIS A 415 -2.28 21.10 6.16
C HIS A 415 -3.09 21.57 4.95
N THR A 416 -2.93 22.82 4.51
CA THR A 416 -3.56 23.39 3.31
C THR A 416 -3.42 22.49 2.07
N LYS A 417 -2.25 21.86 1.89
CA LYS A 417 -1.98 20.93 0.77
C LYS A 417 -2.73 19.60 0.94
N LEU A 418 -2.84 19.09 2.17
CA LEU A 418 -3.50 17.82 2.48
C LEU A 418 -5.00 17.90 2.20
N LEU A 419 -5.61 19.01 2.61
CA LEU A 419 -7.05 19.27 2.50
C LEU A 419 -7.56 19.22 1.05
N GLN A 420 -6.73 19.56 0.06
CA GLN A 420 -7.12 19.54 -1.35
C GLN A 420 -7.55 18.13 -1.82
N SER A 421 -6.94 17.09 -1.27
CA SER A 421 -7.14 15.71 -1.71
C SER A 421 -8.53 15.16 -1.33
N TYR A 422 -9.12 15.64 -0.22
CA TYR A 422 -10.41 15.15 0.28
C TYR A 422 -11.56 15.30 -0.71
N SER A 423 -11.49 16.31 -1.58
CA SER A 423 -12.50 16.51 -2.64
C SER A 423 -12.57 15.37 -3.66
N LYS A 424 -11.46 14.64 -3.83
CA LYS A 424 -11.32 13.58 -4.85
C LYS A 424 -11.35 12.18 -4.26
N PHE A 425 -11.45 12.06 -2.93
CA PHE A 425 -11.34 10.76 -2.30
C PHE A 425 -12.47 9.79 -2.69
N ASN A 426 -12.12 8.51 -2.76
CA ASN A 426 -13.03 7.41 -3.05
C ASN A 426 -13.18 6.52 -1.81
N MET A 427 -14.37 6.50 -1.21
CA MET A 427 -14.59 5.99 0.16
C MET A 427 -14.92 4.50 0.21
N ILE A 428 -14.32 3.68 -0.67
CA ILE A 428 -14.54 2.22 -0.70
C ILE A 428 -14.15 1.59 0.65
N SER A 429 -13.17 2.15 1.36
CA SER A 429 -12.77 1.72 2.71
C SER A 429 -13.95 1.70 3.70
N MET A 430 -14.92 2.62 3.58
CA MET A 430 -16.11 2.64 4.43
C MET A 430 -17.06 1.46 4.18
N THR A 431 -16.86 0.69 3.11
CA THR A 431 -17.60 -0.57 2.84
C THR A 431 -16.99 -1.79 3.53
N VAL A 432 -15.87 -1.60 4.24
CA VAL A 432 -15.11 -2.63 4.96
C VAL A 432 -14.90 -2.14 6.42
N PRO A 433 -15.74 -2.57 7.38
CA PRO A 433 -15.69 -2.03 8.75
C PRO A 433 -14.34 -2.27 9.43
N GLY A 434 -13.74 -1.20 9.99
CA GLY A 434 -12.45 -1.28 10.69
C GLY A 434 -11.26 -1.56 9.76
N SER A 435 -11.39 -1.21 8.48
CA SER A 435 -10.34 -1.42 7.48
C SER A 435 -9.12 -0.53 7.69
N VAL A 436 -8.09 -0.81 6.90
CA VAL A 436 -7.11 0.21 6.50
C VAL A 436 -7.85 1.34 5.78
N GLU A 437 -7.62 2.58 6.18
CA GLU A 437 -8.32 3.75 5.65
C GLU A 437 -7.62 4.28 4.40
N LEU A 438 -8.30 4.09 3.26
CA LEU A 438 -7.89 4.57 1.94
C LEU A 438 -8.84 5.68 1.50
N GLY A 439 -8.32 6.90 1.36
CA GLY A 439 -9.01 8.00 0.69
C GLY A 439 -8.67 8.09 -0.80
N GLU A 440 -7.52 7.60 -1.24
CA GLU A 440 -7.10 7.66 -2.65
C GLU A 440 -8.09 6.97 -3.60
N ASP A 441 -8.24 7.51 -4.80
CA ASP A 441 -9.06 6.87 -5.84
C ASP A 441 -8.26 5.76 -6.56
N LEU A 442 -8.16 4.60 -5.89
CA LEU A 442 -7.49 3.42 -6.45
C LEU A 442 -8.17 2.91 -7.73
N VAL A 443 -9.48 3.15 -7.90
CA VAL A 443 -10.18 2.81 -9.15
C VAL A 443 -9.62 3.65 -10.29
N GLU A 444 -9.46 4.96 -10.09
CA GLU A 444 -8.83 5.83 -11.08
C GLU A 444 -7.36 5.45 -11.36
N MET A 445 -6.61 5.02 -10.35
CA MET A 445 -5.22 4.53 -10.52
C MET A 445 -5.17 3.30 -11.43
N VAL A 446 -6.04 2.31 -11.21
CA VAL A 446 -6.15 1.12 -12.07
C VAL A 446 -6.56 1.51 -13.49
N LEU A 447 -7.55 2.39 -13.65
CA LEU A 447 -8.01 2.84 -14.97
C LEU A 447 -6.95 3.65 -15.74
N LYS A 448 -6.08 4.40 -15.04
CA LYS A 448 -4.92 5.07 -15.65
C LYS A 448 -3.90 4.03 -16.12
N GLN A 449 -3.59 3.04 -15.29
CA GLN A 449 -2.62 2.00 -15.62
C GLN A 449 -3.10 1.05 -16.71
N ASP A 450 -4.41 0.85 -16.84
CA ASP A 450 -5.06 0.10 -17.92
C ASP A 450 -4.80 0.73 -19.30
N LYS A 451 -4.74 2.06 -19.40
CA LYS A 451 -4.37 2.76 -20.66
C LYS A 451 -2.92 2.44 -21.06
N PHE A 452 -2.00 2.48 -20.10
CA PHE A 452 -0.60 2.11 -20.33
C PHE A 452 -0.49 0.64 -20.75
N THR A 453 -1.15 -0.26 -20.01
CA THR A 453 -1.22 -1.70 -20.29
C THR A 453 -1.72 -1.98 -21.71
N THR A 454 -2.81 -1.32 -22.12
CA THR A 454 -3.37 -1.44 -23.48
C THR A 454 -2.34 -1.03 -24.53
N LYS A 455 -1.65 0.10 -24.33
CA LYS A 455 -0.62 0.58 -25.26
C LYS A 455 0.55 -0.42 -25.39
N MET A 456 1.03 -0.96 -24.27
CA MET A 456 2.10 -1.96 -24.26
C MET A 456 1.70 -3.26 -24.95
N ASN A 457 0.48 -3.74 -24.68
CA ASN A 457 -0.05 -4.96 -25.30
C ASN A 457 -0.29 -4.81 -26.80
N ASN A 458 -0.68 -3.61 -27.26
CA ASN A 458 -0.86 -3.33 -28.70
C ASN A 458 0.47 -3.28 -29.44
N LEU A 459 1.54 -2.75 -28.82
CA LEU A 459 2.89 -2.81 -29.38
C LEU A 459 3.47 -4.22 -29.38
N ASN A 460 3.01 -5.06 -28.45
CA ASN A 460 3.32 -6.48 -28.35
C ASN A 460 4.83 -6.78 -28.33
N TRP A 461 5.61 -5.93 -27.64
CA TRP A 461 7.08 -6.10 -27.52
C TRP A 461 7.48 -7.47 -27.02
N LEU A 462 6.67 -8.09 -26.15
CA LEU A 462 6.91 -9.41 -25.58
C LEU A 462 7.13 -10.50 -26.65
N HIS A 463 6.48 -10.39 -27.81
CA HIS A 463 6.64 -11.34 -28.93
C HIS A 463 7.55 -10.80 -30.04
N SER A 464 8.26 -9.70 -29.81
CA SER A 464 9.25 -9.18 -30.74
C SER A 464 10.45 -10.13 -30.83
N SER A 465 10.99 -10.34 -32.02
CA SER A 465 12.26 -11.07 -32.21
C SER A 465 13.45 -10.38 -31.54
N ASN A 466 13.31 -9.10 -31.20
CA ASN A 466 14.36 -8.26 -30.62
C ASN A 466 14.06 -7.88 -29.16
N ILE A 467 13.27 -8.68 -28.42
CA ILE A 467 12.85 -8.35 -27.05
C ILE A 467 14.04 -8.06 -26.12
N ASP A 468 15.11 -8.85 -26.20
CA ASP A 468 16.29 -8.66 -25.35
C ASP A 468 16.95 -7.30 -25.63
N HIS A 469 17.08 -6.91 -26.90
CA HIS A 469 17.63 -5.62 -27.27
C HIS A 469 16.71 -4.46 -26.83
N ILE A 470 15.39 -4.61 -26.96
CA ILE A 470 14.41 -3.62 -26.51
C ILE A 470 14.52 -3.41 -25.00
N ALA A 471 14.59 -4.50 -24.22
CA ALA A 471 14.70 -4.45 -22.77
C ALA A 471 16.03 -3.84 -22.33
N TYR A 472 17.15 -4.29 -22.93
CA TYR A 472 18.49 -3.76 -22.65
C TYR A 472 18.59 -2.26 -22.93
N GLU A 473 18.18 -1.82 -24.12
CA GLU A 473 18.21 -0.39 -24.49
C GLU A 473 17.29 0.43 -23.59
N GLY A 474 16.11 -0.08 -23.25
CA GLY A 474 15.19 0.56 -22.32
C GLY A 474 15.83 0.76 -20.93
N CYS A 475 16.49 -0.27 -20.38
CA CYS A 475 17.23 -0.17 -19.12
C CYS A 475 18.36 0.87 -19.21
N SER A 476 19.18 0.83 -20.27
CA SER A 476 20.27 1.79 -20.50
C SER A 476 19.78 3.24 -20.57
N ARG A 477 18.68 3.47 -21.30
CA ARG A 477 18.03 4.79 -21.43
C ARG A 477 17.42 5.24 -20.12
N TYR A 478 16.79 4.33 -19.37
CA TYR A 478 16.24 4.63 -18.05
C TYR A 478 17.33 5.02 -17.05
N THR A 479 18.47 4.34 -17.02
CA THR A 479 19.61 4.70 -16.15
C THR A 479 20.05 6.15 -16.40
N LYS A 480 20.21 6.54 -17.66
CA LYS A 480 20.55 7.93 -18.04
C LYS A 480 19.44 8.91 -17.66
N PHE A 481 18.18 8.53 -17.90
CA PHE A 481 17.01 9.32 -17.52
C PHE A 481 16.93 9.53 -16.00
N TYR A 482 17.20 8.49 -15.21
CA TYR A 482 17.23 8.53 -13.76
C TYR A 482 18.31 9.49 -13.27
N THR A 483 19.53 9.43 -13.82
CA THR A 483 20.59 10.41 -13.53
C THR A 483 20.14 11.84 -13.84
N MET A 484 19.46 12.08 -14.96
CA MET A 484 18.92 13.42 -15.26
C MET A 484 17.80 13.84 -14.29
N LEU A 485 16.90 12.92 -13.96
CA LEU A 485 15.76 13.17 -13.07
C LEU A 485 16.21 13.49 -11.64
N THR A 486 17.30 12.86 -11.21
CA THR A 486 17.88 12.98 -9.87
C THR A 486 18.93 14.08 -9.76
N ASN A 487 19.33 14.72 -10.86
CA ASN A 487 20.31 15.80 -10.85
C ASN A 487 19.66 17.12 -10.38
N ALA A 488 20.25 17.76 -9.36
CA ALA A 488 19.78 19.02 -8.78
C ALA A 488 19.80 20.21 -9.76
N GLU A 489 20.65 20.18 -10.79
CA GLU A 489 20.81 21.26 -11.77
C GLU A 489 19.75 21.24 -12.89
N VAL A 490 19.02 20.13 -13.05
CA VAL A 490 18.04 19.97 -14.14
C VAL A 490 16.69 20.57 -13.74
N HIS A 491 16.41 21.82 -14.09
CA HIS A 491 15.15 22.48 -13.71
C HIS A 491 13.96 22.22 -14.66
N LYS A 492 14.18 21.50 -15.77
CA LYS A 492 13.14 21.22 -16.77
C LYS A 492 12.27 20.03 -16.35
N SER A 493 10.98 20.09 -16.70
CA SER A 493 10.08 18.94 -16.57
C SER A 493 10.49 17.87 -17.59
N LEU A 494 11.00 16.74 -17.10
CA LEU A 494 11.33 15.59 -17.92
C LEU A 494 10.09 14.72 -18.14
N ARG A 495 9.87 14.29 -19.39
CA ARG A 495 8.80 13.36 -19.76
C ARG A 495 9.45 12.08 -20.29
N PRO A 496 9.15 10.90 -19.72
CA PRO A 496 9.72 9.66 -20.22
C PRO A 496 9.14 9.30 -21.59
N THR A 497 9.95 8.71 -22.46
CA THR A 497 9.44 7.92 -23.59
C THR A 497 8.86 6.61 -23.07
N LEU A 498 8.12 5.88 -23.90
CA LEU A 498 7.35 4.71 -23.44
C LEU A 498 8.22 3.59 -22.85
N ASP A 499 9.39 3.34 -23.44
CA ASP A 499 10.41 2.40 -22.95
C ASP A 499 10.97 2.81 -21.58
N ILE A 500 11.29 4.10 -21.43
CA ILE A 500 11.75 4.67 -20.15
C ILE A 500 10.64 4.59 -19.09
N GLU A 501 9.38 4.84 -19.48
CA GLU A 501 8.22 4.72 -18.60
C GLU A 501 8.03 3.28 -18.14
N LEU A 502 8.13 2.28 -19.03
CA LEU A 502 8.11 0.87 -18.64
C LEU A 502 9.18 0.57 -17.58
N MET A 503 10.43 0.97 -17.80
CA MET A 503 11.50 0.72 -16.82
C MET A 503 11.26 1.46 -15.51
N TRP A 504 10.79 2.70 -15.56
CA TRP A 504 10.45 3.43 -14.34
C TRP A 504 9.36 2.73 -13.54
N LEU A 505 8.29 2.28 -14.19
CA LEU A 505 7.24 1.51 -13.53
C LEU A 505 7.78 0.18 -12.97
N THR A 506 8.67 -0.52 -13.70
CA THR A 506 9.35 -1.73 -13.19
C THR A 506 10.16 -1.43 -11.93
N HIS A 507 10.92 -0.32 -11.91
CA HIS A 507 11.67 0.11 -10.73
C HIS A 507 10.72 0.32 -9.52
N GLN A 508 9.57 0.96 -9.73
CA GLN A 508 8.57 1.22 -8.69
C GLN A 508 7.92 -0.05 -8.11
N LEU A 509 7.91 -1.18 -8.84
CA LEU A 509 7.43 -2.46 -8.30
C LEU A 509 8.31 -2.98 -7.15
N CYS A 510 9.58 -2.57 -7.11
CA CYS A 510 10.46 -2.79 -5.97
C CYS A 510 10.39 -1.59 -5.01
N ALA A 511 9.32 -1.49 -4.20
CA ALA A 511 9.12 -0.36 -3.29
C ALA A 511 10.38 -0.04 -2.48
N PHE A 512 10.94 -1.02 -1.76
CA PHE A 512 12.18 -0.85 -1.00
C PHE A 512 13.34 -0.27 -1.82
N GLY A 513 13.65 -0.86 -2.98
CA GLY A 513 14.75 -0.43 -3.83
C GLY A 513 14.52 0.97 -4.42
N TYR A 514 13.31 1.21 -4.92
CA TYR A 514 12.90 2.51 -5.46
C TYR A 514 12.97 3.62 -4.41
N TYR A 515 12.57 3.31 -3.17
CA TYR A 515 12.61 4.27 -2.07
C TYR A 515 14.05 4.61 -1.70
N LYS A 516 14.89 3.59 -1.57
CA LYS A 516 16.32 3.76 -1.29
C LYS A 516 17.00 4.60 -2.35
N ASP A 517 16.86 4.23 -3.62
CA ASP A 517 17.50 4.94 -4.73
C ASP A 517 17.01 6.39 -4.86
N CYS A 518 15.71 6.66 -4.62
CA CYS A 518 15.17 8.03 -4.70
C CYS A 518 15.68 8.91 -3.56
N LEU A 519 15.72 8.37 -2.34
CA LEU A 519 16.08 9.11 -1.13
C LEU A 519 17.56 9.37 -0.96
N THR A 520 18.41 8.47 -1.44
CA THR A 520 19.85 8.70 -1.42
C THR A 520 20.33 9.50 -2.63
N SER A 521 19.42 10.00 -3.48
CA SER A 521 19.81 10.81 -4.63
C SER A 521 20.08 12.28 -4.27
N SER A 522 20.87 12.96 -5.11
CA SER A 522 21.20 14.38 -4.91
C SER A 522 19.99 15.32 -4.99
N ARG A 523 18.89 14.89 -5.64
CA ARG A 523 17.61 15.61 -5.70
C ARG A 523 16.45 14.82 -5.08
N HIS A 524 16.71 14.13 -3.97
CA HIS A 524 15.70 13.43 -3.18
C HIS A 524 14.52 14.34 -2.78
N SER A 525 14.73 15.67 -2.78
CA SER A 525 13.68 16.64 -2.50
C SER A 525 12.73 16.96 -3.67
N THR A 526 12.87 16.39 -4.86
CA THR A 526 11.95 16.69 -5.99
C THR A 526 11.42 15.43 -6.67
N LEU A 527 12.14 14.32 -6.51
CA LEU A 527 11.69 13.00 -6.94
C LEU A 527 10.43 12.60 -6.19
N GLN A 528 9.70 11.67 -6.78
CA GLN A 528 8.42 11.20 -6.28
C GLN A 528 8.48 10.55 -4.89
N LEU A 529 9.53 10.71 -4.09
CA LEU A 529 9.62 10.22 -2.71
C LEU A 529 10.52 11.16 -1.92
N LYS A 530 9.92 11.95 -1.02
CA LYS A 530 10.63 12.82 -0.09
C LYS A 530 10.33 12.26 1.30
N TYR A 531 11.09 11.28 1.75
CA TYR A 531 10.90 10.67 3.06
C TYR A 531 11.76 11.40 4.08
N THR A 532 11.18 11.66 5.25
CA THR A 532 11.93 11.97 6.46
C THR A 532 12.16 10.69 7.21
N ARG A 533 13.18 10.68 8.09
CA ARG A 533 13.40 9.72 9.18
C ARG A 533 12.14 8.92 9.48
N ILE A 534 12.23 7.61 9.36
CA ILE A 534 11.20 6.70 9.85
C ILE A 534 11.07 6.98 11.35
N TYR A 535 10.06 7.76 11.72
CA TYR A 535 9.71 7.98 13.10
C TYR A 535 9.08 6.68 13.59
N THR A 536 9.66 6.12 14.64
CA THR A 536 9.03 5.09 15.46
C THR A 536 7.67 5.61 15.91
N MET A 537 6.58 4.99 15.43
CA MET A 537 5.21 5.24 15.87
C MET A 537 4.95 4.71 17.30
N LYS A 538 5.95 4.75 18.19
CA LYS A 538 5.84 4.20 19.55
C LYS A 538 4.80 4.93 20.43
N ASN A 539 4.28 6.09 19.99
CA ASN A 539 3.36 6.93 20.76
C ASN A 539 2.12 7.42 19.97
N ILE A 540 1.64 6.71 18.94
CA ILE A 540 0.34 7.01 18.30
C ILE A 540 -0.74 6.07 18.84
#